data_AF-A0A3M1MWF2-F1
#
_entry.id   AF-A0A3M1MWF2-F1
#
_cell.length_a   1.000
_cell.length_b   1.000
_cell.length_c   1.000
_cell.angle_alpha   90.00
_cell.angle_beta   90.00
_cell.angle_gamma   90.00
#
_symmetry.space_group_name_H-M   'P 1'
#
loop_
_entity.id
_entity.type
_entity.pdbx_description
1 polymer ?
#
loop_
_entity_poly.entity_id
_entity_poly.type
_entity_poly.pdbx_seq_one_letter_code
_entity_poly.pdbx_strand_id
1 'polypeptide(L)'
;MNPAGGVNPEAVRTFLEAPRPVALLQLWQAWLHSPECNDLRLMPGLQSEGEWRNDPIQARQAMLDFLATVPPETWWSLSAFVHAIQQHHPGFQRPANDFDSWYLRDVESGAYLRGIEHWDAVDGALLRYLISGPLRHLGLVQVALPAQGEEPTAFRWSSWAGALLRGTPPQGLPAEEERLHATSSGRVFAPPGVPRAVRYQIARFCTWEGTKAAAYAYRITPQSLERARAQGLEPRHLLQLLARHARQVPPTLQRAIQQWGQHGTQARLQHAVILRLRSPEVMDKVRKSKAARFLGEPLGPTSVLVRQGAEEKVLEILAELGYLGEVV
;
A
#
# COMPACT_ATOMS: atom_id res chain seq x y z
N MET A 1 2.88 3.20 -20.51
CA MET A 1 3.94 3.99 -19.83
C MET A 1 4.34 5.20 -20.69
N ASN A 2 5.02 6.21 -20.12
CA ASN A 2 5.71 7.22 -20.95
C ASN A 2 6.95 6.61 -21.63
N PRO A 3 7.51 7.24 -22.69
CA PRO A 3 8.68 6.71 -23.41
C PRO A 3 9.91 6.43 -22.53
N ALA A 4 9.98 7.03 -21.34
CA ALA A 4 11.05 6.86 -20.36
C ALA A 4 10.73 5.83 -19.24
N GLY A 5 9.71 4.98 -19.39
CA GLY A 5 9.31 3.99 -18.37
C GLY A 5 8.61 4.58 -17.13
N GLY A 6 8.36 5.89 -17.12
CA GLY A 6 7.65 6.58 -16.04
C GLY A 6 6.12 6.51 -16.16
N VAL A 7 5.44 6.77 -15.05
CA VAL A 7 3.99 6.95 -15.01
C VAL A 7 3.58 8.17 -15.85
N ASN A 8 2.62 8.01 -16.77
CA ASN A 8 2.11 9.11 -17.59
C ASN A 8 1.23 10.05 -16.73
N PRO A 9 1.63 11.31 -16.47
CA PRO A 9 0.89 12.20 -15.58
C PRO A 9 -0.50 12.57 -16.10
N GLU A 10 -0.66 12.70 -17.42
CA GLU A 10 -1.96 13.03 -18.02
C GLU A 10 -2.93 11.86 -17.93
N ALA A 11 -2.46 10.63 -18.22
CA ALA A 11 -3.27 9.44 -18.06
C ALA A 11 -3.71 9.24 -16.60
N VAL A 12 -2.82 9.49 -15.65
CA VAL A 12 -3.15 9.46 -14.21
C VAL A 12 -4.20 10.50 -13.85
N ARG A 13 -4.04 11.74 -14.31
CA ARG A 13 -5.04 12.80 -14.05
C ARG A 13 -6.41 12.40 -14.59
N THR A 14 -6.47 11.99 -15.86
CA THR A 14 -7.70 11.56 -16.51
C THR A 14 -8.38 10.42 -15.75
N PHE A 15 -7.62 9.43 -15.29
CA PHE A 15 -8.15 8.32 -14.50
C PHE A 15 -8.65 8.75 -13.10
N LEU A 16 -7.89 9.60 -12.39
CA LEU A 16 -8.25 10.03 -11.04
C LEU A 16 -9.46 10.98 -11.01
N GLU A 17 -9.67 11.74 -12.08
CA GLU A 17 -10.78 12.69 -12.24
C GLU A 17 -12.01 12.08 -12.91
N ALA A 18 -11.88 10.92 -13.58
CA ALA A 18 -13.00 10.24 -14.21
C ALA A 18 -14.07 9.85 -13.17
N PRO A 19 -15.37 9.86 -13.53
CA PRO A 19 -16.43 9.28 -12.70
C PRO A 19 -16.12 7.83 -12.33
N ARG A 20 -16.52 7.39 -11.13
CA ARG A 20 -16.18 6.04 -10.61
C ARG A 20 -16.50 4.89 -11.58
N PRO A 21 -17.68 4.83 -12.24
CA PRO A 21 -17.95 3.82 -13.27
C PRO A 21 -16.96 3.84 -14.45
N VAL A 22 -16.60 5.03 -14.91
CA VAL A 22 -15.69 5.22 -16.05
C VAL A 22 -14.27 4.80 -15.65
N ALA A 23 -13.82 5.18 -14.47
CA ALA A 23 -12.53 4.75 -13.93
C ALA A 23 -12.44 3.22 -13.78
N LEU A 24 -13.50 2.57 -13.27
CA LEU A 24 -13.54 1.11 -13.19
C LEU A 24 -13.44 0.46 -14.58
N LEU A 25 -14.19 0.96 -15.55
CA LEU A 25 -14.11 0.49 -16.93
C LEU A 25 -12.70 0.68 -17.51
N GLN A 26 -12.05 1.82 -17.27
CA GLN A 26 -10.68 2.06 -17.71
C GLN A 26 -9.69 1.04 -17.10
N LEU A 27 -9.81 0.72 -15.81
CA LEU A 27 -8.98 -0.32 -15.18
C LEU A 27 -9.25 -1.70 -15.77
N TRP A 28 -10.52 -2.06 -15.95
CA TRP A 28 -10.92 -3.31 -16.57
C TRP A 28 -10.30 -3.46 -17.97
N GLN A 29 -10.47 -2.45 -18.82
CA GLN A 29 -9.95 -2.45 -20.18
C GLN A 29 -8.41 -2.46 -20.23
N ALA A 30 -7.77 -1.70 -19.34
CA ALA A 30 -6.32 -1.66 -19.23
C ALA A 30 -5.75 -3.01 -18.77
N TRP A 31 -6.35 -3.65 -17.76
CA TRP A 31 -5.93 -4.98 -17.32
C TRP A 31 -6.16 -6.01 -18.42
N LEU A 32 -7.37 -6.08 -19.00
CA LEU A 32 -7.74 -7.09 -19.99
C LEU A 32 -6.77 -7.14 -21.18
N HIS A 33 -6.38 -5.97 -21.70
CA HIS A 33 -5.55 -5.85 -22.92
C HIS A 33 -4.06 -5.65 -22.65
N SER A 34 -3.61 -5.58 -21.39
CA SER A 34 -2.20 -5.31 -21.11
C SER A 34 -1.35 -6.58 -21.15
N PRO A 35 -0.33 -6.66 -22.03
CA PRO A 35 0.66 -7.72 -21.98
C PRO A 35 1.72 -7.51 -20.88
N GLU A 36 1.79 -6.30 -20.31
CA GLU A 36 2.75 -5.95 -19.25
C GLU A 36 2.37 -6.56 -17.90
N CYS A 37 1.07 -6.80 -17.69
CA CYS A 37 0.57 -7.54 -16.54
C CYS A 37 0.55 -9.03 -16.89
N ASN A 38 1.42 -9.83 -16.27
CA ASN A 38 1.44 -11.28 -16.51
C ASN A 38 0.90 -12.01 -15.29
N ASP A 39 -0.37 -12.43 -15.35
CA ASP A 39 -1.08 -12.98 -14.19
C ASP A 39 -0.40 -14.23 -13.61
N LEU A 40 0.14 -15.10 -14.46
CA LEU A 40 0.87 -16.30 -14.04
C LEU A 40 2.15 -15.95 -13.25
N ARG A 41 2.88 -14.93 -13.69
CA ARG A 41 4.10 -14.46 -13.01
C ARG A 41 3.83 -13.63 -11.76
N LEU A 42 2.63 -13.08 -11.64
CA LEU A 42 2.17 -12.31 -10.48
C LEU A 42 1.51 -13.19 -9.42
N MET A 43 1.24 -14.46 -9.73
CA MET A 43 0.61 -15.39 -8.82
C MET A 43 1.51 -15.63 -7.59
N PRO A 44 0.98 -15.48 -6.36
CA PRO A 44 1.76 -15.75 -5.16
C PRO A 44 2.14 -17.24 -5.09
N GLY A 45 3.29 -17.54 -4.48
CA GLY A 45 3.76 -18.91 -4.29
C GLY A 45 4.46 -19.54 -5.49
N LEU A 46 4.45 -18.88 -6.66
CA LEU A 46 5.10 -19.38 -7.86
C LEU A 46 6.28 -18.49 -8.28
N GLN A 47 7.43 -19.09 -8.53
CA GLN A 47 8.60 -18.43 -9.10
C GLN A 47 8.82 -18.88 -10.54
N SER A 48 8.93 -17.93 -11.46
CA SER A 48 9.25 -18.19 -12.87
C SER A 48 10.74 -18.03 -13.15
N GLU A 49 11.36 -19.07 -13.72
CA GLU A 49 12.77 -19.10 -14.11
C GLU A 49 12.90 -19.32 -15.63
N GLY A 50 14.04 -18.95 -16.21
CA GLY A 50 14.33 -19.13 -17.64
C GLY A 50 13.66 -18.11 -18.57
N GLU A 51 13.85 -18.33 -19.88
CA GLU A 51 13.53 -17.38 -20.96
C GLU A 51 12.19 -17.66 -21.67
N TRP A 52 11.36 -18.58 -21.15
CA TRP A 52 10.05 -18.88 -21.74
C TRP A 52 9.08 -17.72 -21.59
N ARG A 53 8.13 -17.62 -22.52
CA ARG A 53 7.10 -16.59 -22.52
C ARG A 53 5.73 -17.23 -22.66
N ASN A 54 4.76 -16.74 -21.88
CA ASN A 54 3.34 -17.01 -22.05
C ASN A 54 2.63 -15.75 -22.54
N ASP A 55 1.44 -15.93 -23.09
CA ASP A 55 0.54 -14.84 -23.45
C ASP A 55 -0.55 -14.68 -22.37
N PRO A 56 -0.45 -13.65 -21.50
CA PRO A 56 -1.46 -13.42 -20.47
C PRO A 56 -2.80 -12.98 -21.06
N ILE A 57 -2.83 -12.35 -22.25
CA ILE A 57 -4.07 -11.92 -22.90
C ILE A 57 -4.83 -13.16 -23.38
N GLN A 58 -4.14 -14.13 -23.99
CA GLN A 58 -4.74 -15.41 -24.38
C GLN A 58 -5.38 -16.13 -23.20
N ALA A 59 -4.66 -16.23 -22.07
CA ALA A 59 -5.17 -16.87 -20.86
C ALA A 59 -6.44 -16.16 -20.32
N ARG A 60 -6.47 -14.82 -20.34
CA ARG A 60 -7.66 -14.05 -19.94
C ARG A 60 -8.84 -14.27 -20.88
N GLN A 61 -8.60 -14.29 -22.19
CA GLN A 61 -9.66 -14.52 -23.17
C GLN A 61 -10.27 -15.91 -22.98
N ALA A 62 -9.44 -16.95 -22.86
CA ALA A 62 -9.90 -18.30 -22.57
C ALA A 62 -10.72 -18.35 -21.27
N MET A 63 -10.26 -17.66 -20.22
CA MET A 63 -11.00 -17.55 -18.96
C MET A 63 -12.38 -16.90 -19.14
N LEU A 64 -12.47 -15.82 -19.93
CA LEU A 64 -13.74 -15.16 -20.22
C LEU A 64 -14.69 -16.05 -21.03
N ASP A 65 -14.15 -16.81 -21.98
CA ASP A 65 -14.93 -17.75 -22.78
C ASP A 65 -15.49 -18.88 -21.90
N PHE A 66 -14.70 -19.41 -20.96
CA PHE A 66 -15.18 -20.37 -19.98
C PHE A 66 -16.26 -19.79 -19.08
N LEU A 67 -16.06 -18.57 -18.56
CA LEU A 67 -17.05 -17.91 -17.72
C LEU A 67 -18.36 -17.65 -18.47
N ALA A 68 -18.31 -17.36 -19.78
CA ALA A 68 -19.52 -17.12 -20.58
C ALA A 68 -20.47 -18.34 -20.61
N THR A 69 -19.98 -19.54 -20.33
CA THR A 69 -20.80 -20.76 -20.20
C THR A 69 -21.55 -20.84 -18.87
N VAL A 70 -21.15 -20.04 -17.87
CA VAL A 70 -21.74 -20.00 -16.54
C VAL A 70 -23.01 -19.15 -16.57
N PRO A 71 -24.19 -19.70 -16.21
CA PRO A 71 -25.43 -18.95 -16.13
C PRO A 71 -25.34 -17.70 -15.24
N PRO A 72 -26.00 -16.60 -15.63
CA PRO A 72 -26.08 -15.41 -14.80
C PRO A 72 -26.85 -15.67 -13.49
N GLU A 73 -26.62 -14.82 -12.48
CA GLU A 73 -27.33 -14.82 -11.19
C GLU A 73 -27.26 -16.11 -10.34
N THR A 74 -26.43 -17.08 -10.72
CA THR A 74 -26.29 -18.36 -10.01
C THR A 74 -24.90 -18.46 -9.37
N TRP A 75 -24.83 -19.00 -8.15
CA TRP A 75 -23.56 -19.35 -7.51
C TRP A 75 -23.03 -20.68 -8.04
N TRP A 76 -21.77 -20.69 -8.46
CA TRP A 76 -21.09 -21.86 -9.01
C TRP A 76 -19.90 -22.25 -8.16
N SER A 77 -19.72 -23.56 -7.96
CA SER A 77 -18.56 -24.10 -7.25
C SER A 77 -17.28 -23.78 -8.02
N LEU A 78 -16.34 -23.11 -7.34
CA LEU A 78 -15.04 -22.77 -7.93
C LEU A 78 -14.24 -24.04 -8.25
N SER A 79 -14.25 -25.03 -7.35
CA SER A 79 -13.54 -26.29 -7.56
C SER A 79 -14.11 -27.10 -8.71
N ALA A 80 -15.45 -27.15 -8.84
CA ALA A 80 -16.10 -27.85 -9.96
C ALA A 80 -15.81 -27.16 -11.30
N PHE A 81 -15.80 -25.83 -11.33
CA PHE A 81 -15.44 -25.06 -12.52
C PHE A 81 -13.99 -25.30 -12.96
N VAL A 82 -13.04 -25.24 -12.02
CA VAL A 82 -11.63 -25.52 -12.30
C VAL A 82 -11.44 -26.97 -12.78
N HIS A 83 -12.10 -27.93 -12.13
CA HIS A 83 -12.06 -29.33 -12.53
C HIS A 83 -12.63 -29.55 -13.94
N ALA A 84 -13.74 -28.92 -14.29
CA ALA A 84 -14.31 -29.02 -15.64
C ALA A 84 -13.34 -28.50 -16.72
N ILE A 85 -12.64 -27.39 -16.45
CA ILE A 85 -11.61 -26.87 -17.36
C ILE A 85 -10.44 -27.85 -17.48
N GLN A 86 -9.99 -28.45 -16.37
CA GLN A 86 -8.94 -29.47 -16.41
C GLN A 86 -9.30 -30.64 -17.33
N GLN A 87 -10.57 -31.09 -17.30
CA GLN A 87 -11.02 -32.23 -18.10
C GLN A 87 -11.19 -31.89 -19.59
N HIS A 88 -11.72 -30.70 -19.90
CA HIS A 88 -12.11 -30.36 -21.27
C HIS A 88 -11.12 -29.46 -22.01
N HIS A 89 -10.36 -28.64 -21.28
CA HIS A 89 -9.44 -27.64 -21.84
C HIS A 89 -8.13 -27.53 -21.02
N PRO A 90 -7.40 -28.64 -20.77
CA PRO A 90 -6.21 -28.63 -19.90
C PRO A 90 -5.09 -27.70 -20.38
N GLY A 91 -4.94 -27.47 -21.68
CA GLY A 91 -3.88 -26.61 -22.21
C GLY A 91 -4.31 -25.19 -22.57
N PHE A 92 -5.37 -24.64 -21.97
CA PHE A 92 -5.95 -23.34 -22.36
C PHE A 92 -4.95 -22.16 -22.44
N GLN A 93 -3.87 -22.21 -21.66
CA GLN A 93 -2.78 -21.24 -21.70
C GLN A 93 -1.44 -21.80 -22.20
N ARG A 94 -1.37 -23.10 -22.51
CA ARG A 94 -0.14 -23.82 -22.86
C ARG A 94 -0.02 -23.89 -24.38
N PRO A 95 0.99 -23.25 -25.00
CA PRO A 95 1.24 -23.41 -26.42
C PRO A 95 1.41 -24.90 -26.76
N ALA A 96 0.65 -25.39 -27.76
CA ALA A 96 0.65 -26.79 -28.19
C ALA A 96 0.40 -27.82 -27.07
N ASN A 97 -0.24 -27.43 -25.96
CA ASN A 97 -0.43 -28.26 -24.76
C ASN A 97 0.89 -28.80 -24.16
N ASP A 98 1.97 -28.03 -24.26
CA ASP A 98 3.26 -28.37 -23.67
C ASP A 98 3.31 -27.96 -22.18
N PHE A 99 3.39 -28.97 -21.30
CA PHE A 99 3.42 -28.79 -19.85
C PHE A 99 4.84 -28.80 -19.26
N ASP A 100 5.86 -29.07 -20.08
CA ASP A 100 7.24 -29.27 -19.62
C ASP A 100 8.15 -28.07 -19.89
N SER A 101 7.80 -27.21 -20.85
CA SER A 101 8.66 -26.09 -21.27
C SER A 101 8.73 -24.90 -20.31
N TRP A 102 7.78 -24.77 -19.38
CA TRP A 102 7.78 -23.66 -18.43
C TRP A 102 8.50 -24.04 -17.15
N TYR A 103 9.64 -23.39 -16.90
CA TYR A 103 10.42 -23.56 -15.69
C TYR A 103 9.78 -22.77 -14.55
N LEU A 104 8.86 -23.44 -13.87
CA LEU A 104 8.10 -22.92 -12.75
C LEU A 104 8.47 -23.67 -11.47
N ARG A 105 8.64 -22.92 -10.39
CA ARG A 105 9.08 -23.44 -9.10
C ARG A 105 8.11 -23.01 -8.01
N ASP A 106 7.71 -23.96 -7.18
CA ASP A 106 6.98 -23.66 -5.96
C ASP A 106 7.91 -22.99 -4.94
N VAL A 107 7.50 -21.84 -4.40
CA VAL A 107 8.35 -21.02 -3.52
C VAL A 107 8.57 -21.69 -2.16
N GLU A 108 7.58 -22.44 -1.66
CA GLU A 108 7.64 -23.05 -0.33
C GLU A 108 8.51 -24.32 -0.32
N SER A 109 8.19 -25.28 -1.18
CA SER A 109 8.91 -26.55 -1.29
C SER A 109 10.19 -26.45 -2.11
N GLY A 110 10.30 -25.44 -2.98
CA GLY A 110 11.39 -25.31 -3.92
C GLY A 110 11.36 -26.34 -5.06
N ALA A 111 10.28 -27.10 -5.21
CA ALA A 111 10.16 -28.11 -6.27
C ALA A 111 9.83 -27.48 -7.63
N TYR A 112 10.35 -28.08 -8.70
CA TYR A 112 9.96 -27.72 -10.07
C TYR A 112 8.61 -28.36 -10.42
N LEU A 113 7.69 -27.53 -10.90
CA LEU A 113 6.33 -27.92 -11.27
C LEU A 113 6.25 -28.14 -12.79
N ARG A 114 6.71 -29.30 -13.27
CA ARG A 114 6.77 -29.66 -14.70
C ARG A 114 5.93 -30.88 -15.01
N GLY A 115 5.21 -30.83 -16.13
CA GLY A 115 4.31 -31.91 -16.52
C GLY A 115 2.87 -31.66 -16.07
N ILE A 116 1.96 -32.43 -16.65
CA ILE A 116 0.51 -32.29 -16.45
C ILE A 116 0.06 -32.66 -15.02
N GLU A 117 0.86 -33.44 -14.29
CA GLU A 117 0.63 -33.78 -12.89
C GLU A 117 0.59 -32.55 -11.97
N HIS A 118 1.27 -31.46 -12.35
CA HIS A 118 1.27 -30.20 -11.62
C HIS A 118 0.26 -29.19 -12.16
N TRP A 119 -0.65 -29.61 -13.03
CA TRP A 119 -1.66 -28.74 -13.64
C TRP A 119 -2.44 -27.95 -12.59
N ASP A 120 -2.86 -28.59 -11.49
CA ASP A 120 -3.65 -27.91 -10.47
C ASP A 120 -2.84 -26.83 -9.72
N ALA A 121 -1.55 -27.09 -9.48
CA ALA A 121 -0.64 -26.18 -8.80
C ALA A 121 -0.21 -24.98 -9.66
N VAL A 122 -0.40 -25.05 -10.98
CA VAL A 122 -0.02 -23.99 -11.92
C VAL A 122 -1.23 -23.40 -12.64
N ASP A 123 -1.85 -24.18 -13.52
CA ASP A 123 -2.93 -23.75 -14.39
C ASP A 123 -4.25 -23.62 -13.61
N GLY A 124 -4.56 -24.59 -12.73
CA GLY A 124 -5.69 -24.51 -11.81
C GLY A 124 -5.54 -23.36 -10.82
N ALA A 125 -4.33 -23.18 -10.27
CA ALA A 125 -4.01 -22.06 -9.39
C ALA A 125 -4.21 -20.70 -10.08
N LEU A 126 -3.84 -20.58 -11.37
CA LEU A 126 -4.09 -19.36 -12.14
C LEU A 126 -5.59 -19.07 -12.27
N LEU A 127 -6.42 -20.07 -12.55
CA LEU A 127 -7.89 -19.88 -12.65
C LEU A 127 -8.46 -19.37 -11.31
N ARG A 128 -8.04 -19.97 -10.19
CA ARG A 128 -8.42 -19.52 -8.84
C ARG A 128 -7.93 -18.11 -8.55
N TYR A 129 -6.69 -17.79 -8.92
CA TYR A 129 -6.09 -16.47 -8.79
C TYR A 129 -6.87 -15.42 -9.58
N LEU A 130 -7.23 -15.70 -10.84
CA LEU A 130 -7.99 -14.79 -11.69
C LEU A 130 -9.37 -14.49 -11.09
N ILE A 131 -10.12 -15.53 -10.70
CA ILE A 131 -11.46 -15.38 -10.10
C ILE A 131 -11.40 -14.63 -8.77
N SER A 132 -10.50 -15.06 -7.88
CA SER A 132 -10.42 -14.54 -6.50
C SER A 132 -9.73 -13.19 -6.42
N GLY A 133 -8.89 -12.86 -7.40
CA GLY A 133 -8.11 -11.65 -7.49
C GLY A 133 -8.67 -10.69 -8.55
N PRO A 134 -8.02 -10.52 -9.72
CA PRO A 134 -8.37 -9.49 -10.70
C PRO A 134 -9.86 -9.42 -11.07
N LEU A 135 -10.52 -10.55 -11.36
CA LEU A 135 -11.92 -10.54 -11.79
C LEU A 135 -12.86 -10.08 -10.66
N ARG A 136 -12.59 -10.47 -9.42
CA ARG A 136 -13.31 -9.98 -8.24
C ARG A 136 -13.01 -8.50 -7.97
N HIS A 137 -11.73 -8.12 -7.96
CA HIS A 137 -11.29 -6.77 -7.61
C HIS A 137 -11.71 -5.72 -8.65
N LEU A 138 -11.80 -6.11 -9.93
CA LEU A 138 -12.31 -5.29 -11.02
C LEU A 138 -13.84 -5.42 -11.18
N GLY A 139 -14.50 -6.16 -10.29
CA GLY A 139 -15.95 -6.21 -10.18
C GLY A 139 -16.65 -6.99 -11.28
N LEU A 140 -15.96 -7.87 -12.01
CA LEU A 140 -16.58 -8.75 -12.99
C LEU A 140 -17.36 -9.89 -12.30
N VAL A 141 -16.81 -10.43 -11.21
CA VAL A 141 -17.42 -11.52 -10.44
C VAL A 141 -17.55 -11.16 -8.96
N GLN A 142 -18.46 -11.84 -8.28
CA GLN A 142 -18.52 -11.91 -6.83
C GLN A 142 -18.06 -13.29 -6.38
N VAL A 143 -17.49 -13.38 -5.19
CA VAL A 143 -17.02 -14.63 -4.60
C VAL A 143 -17.65 -14.87 -3.24
N ALA A 144 -17.88 -16.14 -2.90
CA ALA A 144 -18.33 -16.58 -1.59
C ALA A 144 -17.13 -17.09 -0.79
N LEU A 145 -16.93 -16.51 0.38
CA LEU A 145 -15.92 -16.95 1.34
C LEU A 145 -16.64 -17.69 2.49
N PRO A 146 -16.16 -18.86 2.94
CA PRO A 146 -16.77 -19.53 4.09
C PRO A 146 -16.59 -18.73 5.38
N ALA A 147 -15.42 -18.12 5.58
CA ALA A 147 -15.14 -17.18 6.65
C ALA A 147 -14.22 -16.03 6.18
N GLN A 148 -14.11 -14.98 7.01
CA GLN A 148 -13.23 -13.85 6.71
C GLN A 148 -11.77 -14.30 6.68
N GLY A 149 -11.10 -14.11 5.55
CA GLY A 149 -9.69 -14.48 5.35
C GLY A 149 -9.47 -15.88 4.79
N GLU A 150 -10.53 -16.67 4.58
CA GLU A 150 -10.45 -17.96 3.90
C GLU A 150 -10.56 -17.81 2.38
N GLU A 151 -10.19 -18.87 1.67
CA GLU A 151 -10.25 -18.91 0.22
C GLU A 151 -11.70 -18.98 -0.30
N PRO A 152 -11.99 -18.33 -1.44
CA PRO A 152 -13.27 -18.48 -2.12
C PRO A 152 -13.63 -19.92 -2.47
N THR A 153 -14.87 -20.33 -2.20
CA THR A 153 -15.38 -21.67 -2.56
C THR A 153 -16.36 -21.63 -3.74
N ALA A 154 -17.00 -20.50 -3.98
CA ALA A 154 -17.91 -20.30 -5.08
C ALA A 154 -17.80 -18.88 -5.65
N PHE A 155 -18.28 -18.70 -6.88
CA PHE A 155 -18.35 -17.41 -7.54
C PHE A 155 -19.65 -17.25 -8.32
N ARG A 156 -19.97 -16.01 -8.69
CA ARG A 156 -21.05 -15.67 -9.62
C ARG A 156 -20.72 -14.40 -10.38
N TRP A 157 -21.40 -14.18 -11.50
CA TRP A 157 -21.37 -12.89 -12.18
C TRP A 157 -21.83 -11.75 -11.26
N SER A 158 -21.18 -10.60 -11.35
CA SER A 158 -21.66 -9.38 -10.69
C SER A 158 -22.74 -8.69 -11.53
N SER A 159 -23.50 -7.78 -10.91
CA SER A 159 -24.43 -6.90 -11.63
C SER A 159 -23.73 -5.94 -12.60
N TRP A 160 -22.41 -5.79 -12.53
CA TRP A 160 -21.60 -4.93 -13.40
C TRP A 160 -21.06 -5.68 -14.62
N ALA A 161 -21.02 -7.02 -14.58
CA ALA A 161 -20.34 -7.85 -15.57
C ALA A 161 -20.76 -7.54 -17.01
N GLY A 162 -22.07 -7.51 -17.27
CA GLY A 162 -22.59 -7.28 -18.62
C GLY A 162 -22.18 -5.92 -19.21
N ALA A 163 -22.08 -4.87 -18.38
CA ALA A 163 -21.62 -3.56 -18.84
C ALA A 163 -20.12 -3.55 -19.13
N LEU A 164 -19.31 -4.10 -18.21
CA LEU A 164 -17.86 -4.19 -18.37
C LEU A 164 -17.45 -4.99 -19.63
N LEU A 165 -18.11 -6.13 -19.87
CA LEU A 165 -17.88 -6.97 -21.05
C LEU A 165 -18.26 -6.26 -22.36
N ARG A 166 -19.28 -5.40 -22.35
CA ARG A 166 -19.67 -4.56 -23.51
C ARG A 166 -18.82 -3.29 -23.66
N GLY A 167 -17.87 -3.06 -22.76
CA GLY A 167 -17.06 -1.85 -22.78
C GLY A 167 -17.82 -0.59 -22.37
N THR A 168 -18.89 -0.71 -21.58
CA THR A 168 -19.68 0.44 -21.10
C THR A 168 -19.56 0.62 -19.59
N PRO A 169 -19.63 1.88 -19.07
CA PRO A 169 -19.54 2.10 -17.64
C PRO A 169 -20.69 1.43 -16.87
N PRO A 170 -20.42 0.64 -15.82
CA PRO A 170 -21.47 -0.01 -15.03
C PRO A 170 -22.29 0.98 -14.21
N GLN A 171 -23.53 0.62 -13.91
CA GLN A 171 -24.43 1.45 -13.11
C GLN A 171 -24.46 0.99 -11.63
N GLY A 172 -25.01 1.84 -10.76
CA GLY A 172 -25.21 1.50 -9.34
C GLY A 172 -23.95 1.59 -8.47
N LEU A 173 -22.85 2.15 -8.98
CA LEU A 173 -21.68 2.44 -8.15
C LEU A 173 -21.94 3.67 -7.27
N PRO A 174 -21.48 3.67 -6.01
CA PRO A 174 -21.68 4.80 -5.10
C PRO A 174 -20.92 6.03 -5.58
N ALA A 175 -21.59 7.18 -5.56
CA ALA A 175 -21.02 8.47 -5.91
C ALA A 175 -19.83 8.84 -5.00
N GLU A 176 -18.89 9.62 -5.55
CA GLU A 176 -17.72 10.11 -4.81
C GLU A 176 -17.89 11.59 -4.45
N GLU A 177 -18.83 11.86 -3.54
CA GLU A 177 -19.22 13.23 -3.14
C GLU A 177 -18.90 13.54 -1.68
N GLU A 178 -18.28 12.61 -0.96
CA GLU A 178 -17.92 12.84 0.42
C GLU A 178 -16.77 13.84 0.56
N ARG A 179 -16.66 14.42 1.75
CA ARG A 179 -15.68 15.45 2.09
C ARG A 179 -14.66 14.93 3.08
N LEU A 180 -13.47 15.54 3.06
CA LEU A 180 -12.41 15.30 4.04
C LEU A 180 -12.83 15.76 5.44
N HIS A 181 -12.29 15.11 6.45
CA HIS A 181 -12.42 15.52 7.85
C HIS A 181 -11.04 15.86 8.41
N ALA A 182 -10.77 17.15 8.64
CA ALA A 182 -9.53 17.62 9.24
C ALA A 182 -9.72 17.90 10.73
N THR A 183 -8.73 17.52 11.54
CA THR A 183 -8.75 17.73 13.00
C THR A 183 -7.70 18.75 13.43
N SER A 184 -7.88 19.36 14.60
CA SER A 184 -6.90 20.31 15.18
C SER A 184 -5.53 19.67 15.45
N SER A 185 -5.47 18.34 15.57
CA SER A 185 -4.23 17.58 15.73
C SER A 185 -3.40 17.40 14.45
N GLY A 186 -3.89 17.91 13.31
CA GLY A 186 -3.25 17.72 12.01
C GLY A 186 -3.51 16.37 11.35
N ARG A 187 -4.46 15.57 11.86
CA ARG A 187 -4.97 14.39 11.16
C ARG A 187 -6.05 14.77 10.16
N VAL A 188 -6.01 14.12 9.01
CA VAL A 188 -7.01 14.23 7.93
C VAL A 188 -7.55 12.85 7.62
N PHE A 189 -8.87 12.69 7.66
CA PHE A 189 -9.55 11.45 7.31
C PHE A 189 -10.27 11.64 5.97
N ALA A 190 -10.08 10.70 5.06
CA ALA A 190 -10.77 10.66 3.78
C ALA A 190 -11.63 9.39 3.69
N PRO A 191 -12.96 9.49 3.80
CA PRO A 191 -13.83 8.36 3.53
C PRO A 191 -13.70 7.81 2.09
N PRO A 192 -14.18 6.57 1.82
CA PRO A 192 -14.15 5.97 0.48
C PRO A 192 -15.00 6.71 -0.57
N GLY A 193 -15.95 7.56 -0.14
CA GLY A 193 -16.68 8.44 -1.03
C GLY A 193 -15.97 9.77 -1.35
N VAL A 194 -14.79 10.07 -0.79
CA VAL A 194 -14.04 11.27 -1.20
C VAL A 194 -13.48 11.06 -2.62
N PRO A 195 -13.55 12.04 -3.55
CA PRO A 195 -12.99 11.89 -4.89
C PRO A 195 -11.56 11.35 -4.91
N ARG A 196 -11.26 10.40 -5.81
CA ARG A 196 -9.92 9.81 -5.97
C ARG A 196 -8.82 10.85 -6.13
N ALA A 197 -9.04 11.84 -7.00
CA ALA A 197 -8.10 12.94 -7.21
C ALA A 197 -7.78 13.70 -5.90
N VAL A 198 -8.78 13.95 -5.06
CA VAL A 198 -8.61 14.62 -3.76
C VAL A 198 -7.81 13.76 -2.80
N ARG A 199 -8.10 12.44 -2.72
CA ARG A 199 -7.32 11.48 -1.91
C ARG A 199 -5.86 11.44 -2.34
N TYR A 200 -5.60 11.42 -3.65
CA TYR A 200 -4.25 11.49 -4.18
C TYR A 200 -3.54 12.80 -3.81
N GLN A 201 -4.21 13.94 -4.00
CA GLN A 201 -3.65 15.25 -3.69
C GLN A 201 -3.33 15.41 -2.20
N ILE A 202 -4.22 15.00 -1.29
CA ILE A 202 -3.98 15.13 0.16
C ILE A 202 -2.83 14.22 0.62
N ALA A 203 -2.71 13.01 0.05
CA ALA A 203 -1.64 12.07 0.36
C ALA A 203 -0.25 12.65 0.04
N ARG A 204 -0.11 13.53 -0.96
CA ARG A 204 1.16 14.19 -1.27
C ARG A 204 1.65 15.11 -0.16
N PHE A 205 0.74 15.70 0.63
CA PHE A 205 1.06 16.57 1.76
C PHE A 205 1.16 15.85 3.11
N CYS A 206 0.79 14.57 3.19
CA CYS A 206 0.59 13.87 4.46
C CYS A 206 1.35 12.54 4.55
N THR A 207 1.61 12.10 5.77
CA THR A 207 2.04 10.74 6.08
C THR A 207 0.82 9.82 6.17
N TRP A 208 0.91 8.62 5.60
CA TRP A 208 -0.12 7.58 5.69
C TRP A 208 -0.13 6.92 7.08
N GLU A 209 -1.30 6.83 7.72
CA GLU A 209 -1.48 6.19 9.04
C GLU A 209 -2.38 4.93 8.99
N GLY A 210 -2.64 4.37 7.80
CA GLY A 210 -3.52 3.23 7.65
C GLY A 210 -5.00 3.60 7.51
N THR A 211 -5.86 2.58 7.55
CA THR A 211 -7.32 2.75 7.52
C THR A 211 -7.85 2.72 8.95
N LYS A 212 -8.64 3.73 9.35
CA LYS A 212 -9.25 3.83 10.69
C LYS A 212 -10.74 4.12 10.53
N ALA A 213 -11.60 3.34 11.19
CA ALA A 213 -13.07 3.47 11.10
C ALA A 213 -13.58 3.62 9.65
N ALA A 214 -13.13 2.73 8.76
CA ALA A 214 -13.45 2.73 7.33
C ALA A 214 -13.01 3.96 6.51
N ALA A 215 -12.19 4.86 7.08
CA ALA A 215 -11.61 5.99 6.36
C ALA A 215 -10.09 5.87 6.22
N TYR A 216 -9.56 6.42 5.14
CA TYR A 216 -8.12 6.59 4.93
C TYR A 216 -7.60 7.66 5.89
N ALA A 217 -6.68 7.29 6.80
CA ALA A 217 -6.13 8.19 7.80
C ALA A 217 -4.77 8.74 7.37
N TYR A 218 -4.65 10.06 7.41
CA TYR A 218 -3.43 10.79 7.06
C TYR A 218 -3.03 11.73 8.19
N ARG A 219 -1.73 12.04 8.29
CA ARG A 219 -1.21 13.03 9.24
C ARG A 219 -0.34 14.05 8.54
N ILE A 220 -0.63 15.32 8.76
CA ILE A 220 0.22 16.44 8.36
C ILE A 220 1.37 16.52 9.35
N THR A 221 2.60 16.43 8.84
CA THR A 221 3.83 16.51 9.65
C THR A 221 4.83 17.44 8.97
N PRO A 222 5.80 18.02 9.70
CA PRO A 222 6.86 18.79 9.08
C PRO A 222 7.60 18.02 7.98
N GLN A 223 7.86 16.72 8.19
CA GLN A 223 8.52 15.86 7.20
C GLN A 223 7.66 15.67 5.93
N SER A 224 6.35 15.46 6.08
CA SER A 224 5.46 15.29 4.92
C SER A 224 5.32 16.58 4.12
N LEU A 225 5.33 17.74 4.78
CA LEU A 225 5.30 19.04 4.12
C LEU A 225 6.63 19.36 3.42
N GLU A 226 7.77 19.01 4.01
CA GLU A 226 9.07 19.15 3.35
C GLU A 226 9.16 18.27 2.09
N ARG A 227 8.67 17.03 2.18
CA ARG A 227 8.56 16.12 1.03
C ARG A 227 7.66 16.70 -0.06
N ALA A 228 6.57 17.37 0.31
CA ALA A 228 5.70 18.05 -0.65
C ALA A 228 6.42 19.22 -1.32
N ARG A 229 7.16 20.03 -0.55
CA ARG A 229 7.94 21.16 -1.06
C ARG A 229 8.99 20.74 -2.07
N ALA A 230 9.67 19.62 -1.83
CA ALA A 230 10.62 19.02 -2.78
C ALA A 230 9.99 18.64 -4.13
N GLN A 231 8.67 18.52 -4.20
CA GLN A 231 7.90 18.27 -5.43
C GLN A 231 7.22 19.55 -5.98
N GLY A 232 7.63 20.73 -5.54
CA GLY A 232 7.04 22.01 -5.93
C GLY A 232 5.67 22.28 -5.31
N LEU A 233 5.28 21.55 -4.26
CA LEU A 233 4.00 21.75 -3.57
C LEU A 233 4.17 22.61 -2.32
N GLU A 234 3.62 23.82 -2.35
CA GLU A 234 3.67 24.75 -1.23
C GLU A 234 2.51 24.58 -0.23
N PRO A 235 2.68 25.02 1.04
CA PRO A 235 1.64 25.00 2.07
C PRO A 235 0.32 25.67 1.66
N ARG A 236 0.38 26.72 0.82
CA ARG A 236 -0.84 27.38 0.30
C ARG A 236 -1.73 26.45 -0.52
N HIS A 237 -1.14 25.49 -1.25
CA HIS A 237 -1.90 24.52 -2.04
C HIS A 237 -2.65 23.54 -1.12
N LEU A 238 -2.04 23.12 -0.01
CA LEU A 238 -2.72 22.30 1.00
C LEU A 238 -3.91 23.05 1.63
N LEU A 239 -3.73 24.34 1.95
CA LEU A 239 -4.81 25.16 2.50
C LEU A 239 -5.98 25.29 1.53
N GLN A 240 -5.71 25.51 0.25
CA GLN A 240 -6.74 25.56 -0.80
C GLN A 240 -7.46 24.21 -0.95
N LEU A 241 -6.72 23.10 -0.92
CA LEU A 241 -7.28 21.75 -1.01
C LEU A 241 -8.22 21.46 0.17
N LEU A 242 -7.77 21.76 1.39
CA LEU A 242 -8.58 21.59 2.60
C LEU A 242 -9.81 22.51 2.59
N ALA A 243 -9.65 23.78 2.21
CA ALA A 243 -10.77 24.72 2.13
C ALA A 243 -11.86 24.26 1.14
N ARG A 244 -11.46 23.66 0.01
CA ARG A 244 -12.38 23.20 -1.02
C ARG A 244 -13.05 21.87 -0.69
N HIS A 245 -12.32 20.93 -0.08
CA HIS A 245 -12.77 19.54 0.03
C HIS A 245 -13.01 19.03 1.45
N ALA A 246 -12.60 19.76 2.49
CA ALA A 246 -12.93 19.39 3.87
C ALA A 246 -14.32 19.90 4.26
N ARG A 247 -14.99 19.19 5.18
CA ARG A 247 -16.24 19.67 5.79
C ARG A 247 -16.00 20.96 6.58
N GLN A 248 -14.91 20.99 7.33
CA GLN A 248 -14.43 22.13 8.09
C GLN A 248 -12.92 22.02 8.26
N VAL A 249 -12.24 23.17 8.26
CA VAL A 249 -10.81 23.25 8.57
C VAL A 249 -10.66 23.96 9.92
N PRO A 250 -10.12 23.30 10.95
CA PRO A 250 -9.88 23.96 12.24
C PRO A 250 -8.95 25.18 12.08
N PRO A 251 -9.30 26.36 12.62
CA PRO A 251 -8.46 27.56 12.51
C PRO A 251 -7.05 27.36 13.06
N THR A 252 -6.90 26.55 14.11
CA THR A 252 -5.59 26.18 14.68
C THR A 252 -4.73 25.40 13.69
N LEU A 253 -5.33 24.47 12.94
CA LEU A 253 -4.62 23.74 11.89
C LEU A 253 -4.21 24.66 10.74
N GLN A 254 -5.09 25.56 10.30
CA GLN A 254 -4.76 26.55 9.27
C GLN A 254 -3.56 27.40 9.69
N ARG A 255 -3.57 27.93 10.92
CA ARG A 255 -2.45 28.68 11.50
C ARG A 255 -1.18 27.85 11.56
N ALA A 256 -1.25 26.59 11.98
CA ALA A 256 -0.08 25.70 12.06
C ALA A 256 0.56 25.47 10.68
N ILE A 257 -0.24 25.26 9.63
CA ILE A 257 0.26 25.09 8.25
C ILE A 257 0.92 26.39 7.75
N GLN A 258 0.31 27.55 8.03
CA GLN A 258 0.86 28.86 7.66
C GLN A 258 2.19 29.15 8.39
N GLN A 259 2.22 28.94 9.71
CA GLN A 259 3.40 29.10 10.56
C GLN A 259 4.55 28.22 10.08
N TRP A 260 4.28 26.93 9.80
CA TRP A 260 5.30 26.05 9.24
C TRP A 260 5.80 26.52 7.87
N GLY A 261 4.91 27.07 7.01
CA GLY A 261 5.32 27.62 5.73
C GLY A 261 6.24 28.83 5.82
N GLN A 262 6.13 29.64 6.88
CA GLN A 262 6.95 30.84 7.10
C GLN A 262 8.24 30.56 7.87
N HIS A 263 8.16 29.71 8.89
CA HIS A 263 9.23 29.53 9.88
C HIS A 263 9.83 28.11 9.87
N GLY A 264 9.28 27.20 9.07
CA GLY A 264 9.70 25.80 9.04
C GLY A 264 9.36 25.06 10.34
N THR A 265 10.17 24.05 10.66
CA THR A 265 9.98 23.22 11.86
C THR A 265 10.44 23.97 13.11
N GLN A 266 9.50 24.35 13.97
CA GLN A 266 9.78 25.14 15.19
C GLN A 266 10.00 24.31 16.46
N ALA A 267 9.57 23.05 16.48
CA ALA A 267 9.70 22.17 17.65
C ALA A 267 10.07 20.75 17.22
N ARG A 268 10.86 20.06 18.05
CA ARG A 268 11.26 18.67 17.87
C ARG A 268 11.20 17.95 19.21
N LEU A 269 10.69 16.73 19.20
CA LEU A 269 10.80 15.80 20.33
C LEU A 269 11.89 14.79 20.00
N GLN A 270 12.77 14.54 20.96
CA GLN A 270 13.89 13.62 20.82
C GLN A 270 13.95 12.74 22.07
N HIS A 271 14.16 11.43 21.85
CA HIS A 271 14.53 10.54 22.94
C HIS A 271 15.99 10.79 23.28
N ALA A 272 16.29 11.00 24.56
CA ALA A 272 17.64 11.22 25.02
C ALA A 272 17.82 10.67 26.43
N VAL A 273 19.01 10.14 26.69
CA VAL A 273 19.43 9.75 28.04
C VAL A 273 20.06 10.96 28.71
N ILE A 274 19.63 11.23 29.94
CA ILE A 274 20.08 12.38 30.72
C ILE A 274 20.81 11.86 31.95
N LEU A 275 22.10 12.19 32.08
CA LEU A 275 22.82 12.00 33.33
C LEU A 275 22.53 13.19 34.25
N ARG A 276 21.88 12.91 35.38
CA ARG A 276 21.64 13.88 36.45
C ARG A 276 22.53 13.57 37.65
N LEU A 277 23.32 14.56 38.05
CA LEU A 277 24.24 14.48 39.19
C LEU A 277 23.70 15.31 40.35
N ARG A 278 24.15 15.01 41.58
CA ARG A 278 23.67 15.73 42.77
C ARG A 278 24.21 17.16 42.88
N SER A 279 25.37 17.46 42.31
CA SER A 279 25.98 18.78 42.42
C SER A 279 26.85 19.15 41.21
N PRO A 280 27.08 20.46 40.94
CA PRO A 280 27.91 20.93 39.83
C PRO A 280 29.37 20.48 39.96
N GLU A 281 29.88 20.33 41.18
CA GLU A 281 31.25 19.86 41.42
C GLU A 281 31.45 18.42 40.95
N VAL A 282 30.43 17.56 41.10
CA VAL A 282 30.45 16.20 40.55
C VAL A 282 30.42 16.26 39.03
N MET A 283 29.62 17.15 38.44
CA MET A 283 29.58 17.37 36.99
C MET A 283 30.95 17.77 36.43
N ASP A 284 31.67 18.67 37.11
CA ASP A 284 33.01 19.09 36.70
C ASP A 284 34.03 17.93 36.75
N LYS A 285 33.95 17.07 37.76
CA LYS A 285 34.81 15.87 37.84
C LYS A 285 34.51 14.90 36.69
N VAL A 286 33.24 14.66 36.41
CA VAL A 286 32.82 13.76 35.32
C VAL A 286 33.24 14.32 33.96
N ARG A 287 33.12 15.63 33.73
CA ARG A 287 33.59 16.32 32.51
C ARG A 287 35.10 16.28 32.30
N LYS A 288 35.89 16.16 33.36
CA LYS A 288 37.36 16.02 33.29
C LYS A 288 37.82 14.55 33.21
N SER A 289 36.89 13.61 33.29
CA SER A 289 37.17 12.17 33.24
C SER A 289 37.08 11.59 31.84
N LYS A 290 37.32 10.27 31.72
CA LYS A 290 37.11 9.51 30.48
C LYS A 290 35.66 9.57 29.98
N ALA A 291 34.68 9.84 30.87
CA ALA A 291 33.27 9.91 30.53
C ALA A 291 32.94 11.08 29.59
N ALA A 292 33.77 12.13 29.56
CA ALA A 292 33.56 13.32 28.74
C ALA A 292 33.27 13.02 27.26
N ARG A 293 33.91 11.98 26.70
CA ARG A 293 33.70 11.55 25.30
C ARG A 293 32.30 11.00 25.02
N PHE A 294 31.59 10.58 26.07
CA PHE A 294 30.24 10.02 26.00
C PHE A 294 29.16 11.05 26.40
N LEU A 295 29.57 12.23 26.87
CA LEU A 295 28.65 13.32 27.17
C LEU A 295 28.30 14.10 25.90
N GLY A 296 27.06 14.59 25.85
CA GLY A 296 26.54 15.48 24.83
C GLY A 296 26.38 16.91 25.37
N GLU A 297 25.35 17.59 24.87
CA GLU A 297 25.05 18.98 25.23
C GLU A 297 24.70 19.10 26.74
N PRO A 298 25.24 20.11 27.45
CA PRO A 298 24.78 20.44 28.80
C PRO A 298 23.31 20.86 28.81
N LEU A 299 22.50 20.30 29.72
CA LEU A 299 21.13 20.76 29.96
C LEU A 299 21.02 21.70 31.18
N GLY A 300 22.11 21.84 31.94
CA GLY A 300 22.20 22.68 33.12
C GLY A 300 23.48 22.39 33.91
N PRO A 301 23.63 22.97 35.12
CA PRO A 301 24.84 22.81 35.94
C PRO A 301 25.02 21.38 36.48
N THR A 302 23.95 20.60 36.59
CA THR A 302 23.96 19.24 37.14
C THR A 302 23.41 18.18 36.19
N SER A 303 23.02 18.56 34.96
CA SER A 303 22.40 17.65 34.00
C SER A 303 23.06 17.78 32.63
N VAL A 304 23.34 16.65 31.99
CA VAL A 304 23.98 16.58 30.67
C VAL A 304 23.39 15.44 29.86
N LEU A 305 23.30 15.62 28.55
CA LEU A 305 22.94 14.53 27.65
C LEU A 305 24.03 13.46 27.65
N VAL A 306 23.64 12.20 27.50
CA VAL A 306 24.53 11.06 27.27
C VAL A 306 24.29 10.54 25.87
N ARG A 307 25.37 10.19 25.16
CA ARG A 307 25.28 9.55 23.84
C ARG A 307 24.53 8.23 23.98
N GLN A 308 23.62 7.97 23.04
CA GLN A 308 22.80 6.75 23.02
C GLN A 308 23.67 5.49 23.05
N GLY A 309 23.39 4.54 23.94
CA GLY A 309 24.13 3.29 24.08
C GLY A 309 25.43 3.39 24.90
N ALA A 310 25.71 4.55 25.52
CA ALA A 310 26.88 4.75 26.38
C ALA A 310 26.53 4.77 27.87
N GLU A 311 25.32 4.39 28.25
CA GLU A 311 24.78 4.52 29.61
C GLU A 311 25.62 3.70 30.61
N GLU A 312 25.81 2.41 30.34
CA GLU A 312 26.60 1.51 31.19
C GLU A 312 28.05 1.98 31.35
N LYS A 313 28.69 2.38 30.25
CA LYS A 313 30.07 2.89 30.27
C LYS A 313 30.21 4.16 31.11
N VAL A 314 29.20 5.03 31.07
CA VAL A 314 29.18 6.24 31.91
C VAL A 314 29.02 5.87 33.38
N LEU A 315 28.17 4.89 33.71
CA LEU A 315 28.01 4.39 35.08
C LEU A 315 29.27 3.70 35.62
N GLU A 316 29.97 2.91 34.80
CA GLU A 316 31.26 2.30 35.16
C GLU A 316 32.31 3.38 35.49
N ILE A 317 32.43 4.40 34.63
CA ILE A 317 33.38 5.51 34.88
C ILE A 317 32.97 6.33 36.10
N LEU A 318 31.67 6.52 36.35
CA LEU A 318 31.20 7.15 37.58
C LEU A 318 31.62 6.35 38.82
N ALA A 319 31.49 5.03 38.78
CA ALA A 319 31.91 4.15 39.86
C ALA A 319 33.43 4.24 40.11
N GLU A 320 34.24 4.28 39.04
CA GLU A 320 35.69 4.54 39.13
C GLU A 320 36.02 5.90 39.80
N LEU A 321 35.16 6.90 39.62
CA LEU A 321 35.28 8.23 40.25
C LEU A 321 34.72 8.28 41.68
N GLY A 322 34.20 7.17 42.20
CA GLY A 322 33.60 7.06 43.54
C GLY A 322 32.13 7.49 43.60
N TYR A 323 31.42 7.52 42.48
CA TYR A 323 30.01 7.87 42.40
C TYR A 323 29.20 6.69 41.86
N LEU A 324 28.20 6.23 42.59
CA LEU A 324 27.27 5.22 42.10
C LEU A 324 26.05 5.89 41.48
N GLY A 325 25.62 5.40 40.33
CA GLY A 325 24.43 5.83 39.62
C GLY A 325 23.61 4.64 39.14
N GLU A 326 22.37 4.91 38.75
CA GLU A 326 21.42 3.92 38.26
C GLU A 326 20.72 4.41 36.98
N VAL A 327 20.18 3.47 36.20
CA VAL A 327 19.27 3.77 35.08
C VAL A 327 17.85 3.63 35.59
N VAL A 328 17.04 4.68 35.40
CA VAL A 328 15.64 4.75 35.85
C VAL A 328 14.69 4.61 34.67
#